data_AF-A0A1L9P0P6-F1
#
_entry.id   AF-A0A1L9P0P6-F1
#
_cell.length_a   1.000
_cell.length_b   1.000
_cell.length_c   1.000
_cell.angle_alpha   90.00
_cell.angle_beta   90.00
_cell.angle_gamma   90.00
#
_symmetry.space_group_name_H-M   'P 1'
#
loop_
_entity.id
_entity.type
_entity.pdbx_description
1 polymer ?
#
loop_
_entity_poly.entity_id
_entity_poly.type
_entity_poly.pdbx_seq_one_letter_code
_entity_poly.pdbx_strand_id
1 'polypeptide(L)'
;MKIAFALLSGLALTACVSSGGPRQAVTEVTFSSQSPNALFGYDETLVQVVAPRDMSKVISIIEPQSGVPCQMRGANFTASFRTPGKVLLPDYGNLSKPVTVTCTYQGIARSVTANAFDATAEQAGREMAGENPGLGGMVFGALEQRRVAKDRRGQNDWKYPTITVNYQSMETR
;
A
#
# COMPACT_ATOMS: atom_id res chain seq x y z
N MET A 1 -26.65 49.93 -50.46
CA MET A 1 -25.32 49.36 -50.75
C MET A 1 -25.01 48.32 -49.66
N LYS A 2 -25.20 47.06 -50.06
CA LYS A 2 -24.73 45.76 -49.54
C LYS A 2 -23.85 45.63 -48.25
N ILE A 3 -24.19 44.59 -47.45
CA ILE A 3 -23.33 43.68 -46.62
C ILE A 3 -23.06 44.16 -45.16
N ALA A 4 -23.12 43.38 -44.07
CA ALA A 4 -23.35 41.95 -43.82
C ALA A 4 -23.92 41.73 -42.39
N PHE A 5 -24.80 40.74 -42.27
CA PHE A 5 -25.10 40.02 -41.04
C PHE A 5 -23.89 39.14 -40.65
N ALA A 6 -23.40 39.26 -39.42
CA ALA A 6 -22.47 38.30 -38.83
C ALA A 6 -23.14 37.64 -37.61
N LEU A 7 -23.70 36.46 -37.85
CA LEU A 7 -24.03 35.46 -36.84
C LEU A 7 -22.73 34.97 -36.21
N LEU A 8 -22.54 35.16 -34.91
CA LEU A 8 -21.51 34.45 -34.15
C LEU A 8 -22.16 33.45 -33.21
N SER A 9 -22.02 32.20 -33.65
CA SER A 9 -22.41 30.95 -33.05
C SER A 9 -21.89 30.78 -31.62
N GLY A 10 -22.72 30.16 -30.79
CA GLY A 10 -22.40 29.82 -29.40
C GLY A 10 -21.20 28.90 -29.28
N LEU A 11 -20.33 29.24 -28.33
CA LEU A 11 -19.35 28.33 -27.75
C LEU A 11 -19.95 27.84 -26.42
N ALA A 12 -20.66 26.71 -26.49
CA ALA A 12 -20.96 25.94 -25.29
C ALA A 12 -19.63 25.40 -24.74
N LEU A 13 -19.15 26.01 -23.66
CA LEU A 13 -18.06 25.48 -22.86
C LEU A 13 -18.57 24.21 -22.17
N THR A 14 -18.39 23.07 -22.81
CA THR A 14 -18.44 21.75 -22.16
C THR A 14 -17.29 21.69 -21.16
N ALA A 15 -17.56 22.13 -19.93
CA ALA A 15 -16.71 21.83 -18.80
C ALA A 15 -16.72 20.31 -18.60
N CYS A 16 -15.65 19.64 -19.03
CA CYS A 16 -15.35 18.28 -18.62
C CYS A 16 -15.13 18.29 -17.11
N VAL A 17 -16.20 18.09 -16.34
CA VAL A 17 -16.11 17.67 -14.94
C VAL A 17 -15.50 16.27 -14.98
N SER A 18 -14.17 16.22 -14.82
CA SER A 18 -13.48 14.97 -14.53
C SER A 18 -13.89 14.56 -13.13
N SER A 19 -14.84 13.62 -13.06
CA SER A 19 -15.26 12.95 -11.84
C SER A 19 -14.17 11.97 -11.39
N GLY A 20 -12.99 12.49 -11.04
CA GLY A 20 -11.97 11.77 -10.30
C GLY A 20 -12.02 12.27 -8.87
N GLY A 21 -12.44 11.43 -7.93
CA GLY A 21 -12.22 11.72 -6.50
C GLY A 21 -10.73 12.06 -6.26
N PRO A 22 -10.39 12.78 -5.18
CA PRO A 22 -9.03 13.22 -4.95
C PRO A 22 -8.08 12.01 -4.97
N ARG A 23 -7.22 11.95 -5.99
CA ARG A 23 -6.18 10.94 -6.12
C ARG A 23 -5.27 11.08 -4.89
N GLN A 24 -5.23 10.07 -4.04
CA GLN A 24 -4.35 10.09 -2.86
C GLN A 24 -2.91 10.28 -3.35
N ALA A 25 -2.28 11.38 -2.91
CA ALA A 25 -0.89 11.65 -3.25
C ALA A 25 0.00 10.56 -2.64
N VAL A 26 0.91 10.02 -3.46
CA VAL A 26 1.87 9.03 -3.01
C VAL A 26 2.98 9.75 -2.24
N THR A 27 3.32 9.24 -1.05
CA THR A 27 4.37 9.80 -0.18
C THR A 27 5.69 9.09 -0.44
N GLU A 28 6.73 9.86 -0.78
CA GLU A 28 8.09 9.34 -0.88
C GLU A 28 8.76 9.23 0.50
N VAL A 29 9.65 8.25 0.65
CA VAL A 29 10.46 8.11 1.87
C VAL A 29 11.65 9.08 1.85
N THR A 30 12.01 9.58 3.01
CA THR A 30 13.24 10.34 3.23
C THR A 30 14.32 9.40 3.75
N PHE A 31 15.44 9.30 3.02
CA PHE A 31 16.58 8.50 3.42
C PHE A 31 17.45 9.22 4.43
N SER A 32 17.75 8.55 5.54
CA SER A 32 18.68 9.00 6.58
C SER A 32 20.12 8.55 6.33
N SER A 33 20.31 7.47 5.56
CA SER A 33 21.62 6.99 5.10
C SER A 33 21.46 6.13 3.85
N GLN A 34 22.54 5.97 3.08
CA GLN A 34 22.56 5.04 1.95
C GLN A 34 22.50 3.59 2.47
N SER A 35 21.76 2.74 1.76
CA SER A 35 21.77 1.29 2.00
C SER A 35 23.00 0.69 1.33
N PRO A 36 23.68 -0.29 1.96
CA PRO A 36 24.74 -1.05 1.28
C PRO A 36 24.17 -2.04 0.23
N ASN A 37 22.85 -2.24 0.19
CA ASN A 37 22.19 -3.18 -0.72
C ASN A 37 21.81 -2.48 -2.04
N ALA A 38 21.81 -3.24 -3.14
CA ALA A 38 21.33 -2.76 -4.42
C ALA A 38 19.83 -2.45 -4.35
N LEU A 39 19.46 -1.22 -4.73
CA LEU A 39 18.06 -0.79 -4.85
C LEU A 39 17.53 -1.21 -6.23
N PHE A 40 16.51 -2.04 -6.27
CA PHE A 40 15.88 -2.51 -7.51
C PHE A 40 14.75 -1.60 -7.96
N GLY A 41 14.08 -0.93 -7.03
CA GLY A 41 12.98 -0.03 -7.35
C GLY A 41 12.25 0.50 -6.12
N TYR A 42 11.01 0.92 -6.32
CA TYR A 42 10.10 1.34 -5.27
C TYR A 42 8.73 0.72 -5.48
N ASP A 43 8.12 0.29 -4.39
CA ASP A 43 6.77 -0.28 -4.38
C ASP A 43 5.80 0.59 -3.58
N GLU A 44 4.64 0.85 -4.18
CA GLU A 44 3.55 1.54 -3.50
C GLU A 44 2.94 0.63 -2.43
N THR A 45 3.07 1.03 -1.17
CA THR A 45 2.46 0.33 -0.04
C THR A 45 1.32 1.15 0.54
N LEU A 46 0.13 0.57 0.59
CA LEU A 46 -1.03 1.18 1.23
C LEU A 46 -0.93 1.02 2.75
N VAL A 47 -1.11 2.13 3.46
CA VAL A 47 -1.22 2.18 4.91
C VAL A 47 -2.57 2.75 5.30
N GLN A 48 -3.28 2.03 6.17
CA GLN A 48 -4.58 2.43 6.67
C GLN A 48 -4.70 2.20 8.17
N VAL A 49 -5.51 3.02 8.82
CA VAL A 49 -5.91 2.84 10.21
C VAL A 49 -7.34 2.34 10.21
N VAL A 50 -7.62 1.26 10.93
CA VAL A 50 -8.97 0.73 11.13
C VAL A 50 -9.29 0.85 12.61
N ALA A 51 -10.31 1.62 12.93
CA ALA A 51 -10.65 1.96 14.30
C ALA A 51 -12.14 2.25 14.45
N PRO A 52 -12.68 2.15 15.69
CA PRO A 52 -13.93 2.77 16.05
C PRO A 52 -13.90 4.30 15.81
N ARG A 53 -15.00 4.88 15.33
CA ARG A 53 -15.15 6.35 15.27
C ARG A 53 -14.97 7.01 16.63
N ASP A 54 -15.50 6.37 17.68
CA ASP A 54 -15.38 6.82 19.06
C ASP A 54 -14.77 5.70 19.90
N MET A 55 -13.55 5.91 20.36
CA MET A 55 -12.80 4.93 21.17
C MET A 55 -13.38 4.75 22.57
N SER A 56 -14.27 5.66 23.01
CA SER A 56 -14.91 5.64 24.33
C SER A 56 -16.17 4.78 24.36
N LYS A 57 -16.69 4.37 23.19
CA LYS A 57 -17.91 3.57 23.07
C LYS A 57 -17.59 2.09 22.88
N VAL A 58 -18.22 1.24 23.69
CA VAL A 58 -18.13 -0.23 23.55
C VAL A 58 -18.70 -0.68 22.20
N ILE A 59 -19.82 -0.10 21.77
CA ILE A 59 -20.42 -0.36 20.45
C ILE A 59 -20.16 0.86 19.57
N SER A 60 -19.21 0.73 18.65
CA SER A 60 -18.95 1.72 17.62
C SER A 60 -18.60 1.02 16.31
N ILE A 61 -19.01 1.63 15.20
CA ILE A 61 -18.68 1.15 13.86
C ILE A 61 -17.17 1.22 13.70
N ILE A 62 -16.57 0.09 13.31
CA ILE A 62 -15.15 -0.04 12.99
C ILE A 62 -15.01 0.19 11.48
N GLU A 63 -14.26 1.21 11.11
CA GLU A 63 -14.06 1.58 9.71
C GLU A 63 -12.66 2.17 9.47
N PRO A 64 -12.20 2.25 8.21
CA PRO A 64 -10.98 2.97 7.86
C PRO A 64 -11.06 4.45 8.25
N GLN A 65 -10.08 4.91 9.01
CA GLN A 65 -9.99 6.30 9.45
C GLN A 65 -9.11 7.13 8.50
N SER A 66 -9.59 8.32 8.17
CA SER A 66 -8.89 9.29 7.34
C SER A 66 -8.20 10.38 8.16
N GLY A 67 -7.16 10.98 7.60
CA GLY A 67 -6.41 12.07 8.22
C GLY A 67 -5.53 11.67 9.40
N VAL A 68 -5.43 10.39 9.78
CA VAL A 68 -4.66 9.97 10.97
C VAL A 68 -3.17 10.16 10.71
N PRO A 69 -2.44 10.94 11.54
CA PRO A 69 -1.02 11.13 11.36
C PRO A 69 -0.26 9.85 11.66
N CYS A 70 0.62 9.46 10.75
CA CYS A 70 1.48 8.29 10.89
C CYS A 70 2.92 8.61 10.52
N GLN A 71 3.83 7.93 11.19
CA GLN A 71 5.25 7.89 10.90
C GLN A 71 5.66 6.46 10.57
N MET A 72 6.36 6.29 9.47
CA MET A 72 6.97 5.03 9.07
C MET A 72 8.48 5.11 9.25
N ARG A 73 9.07 4.03 9.77
CA ARG A 73 10.50 3.89 9.99
C ARG A 73 10.97 2.56 9.38
N GLY A 74 11.84 2.66 8.40
CA GLY A 74 12.65 1.56 7.90
C GLY A 74 14.04 1.55 8.54
N ALA A 75 14.93 0.71 8.01
CA ALA A 75 16.31 0.60 8.51
C ALA A 75 17.11 1.90 8.34
N ASN A 76 16.97 2.55 7.18
CA ASN A 76 17.75 3.72 6.79
C ASN A 76 16.89 4.84 6.18
N PHE A 77 15.56 4.76 6.29
CA PHE A 77 14.63 5.74 5.76
C PHE A 77 13.42 5.92 6.68
N THR A 78 12.74 7.04 6.53
CA THR A 78 11.52 7.39 7.27
C THR A 78 10.52 8.09 6.35
N ALA A 79 9.23 7.99 6.66
CA ALA A 79 8.19 8.79 6.01
C ALA A 79 7.18 9.30 7.05
N SER A 80 6.56 10.44 6.76
CA SER A 80 5.45 10.98 7.55
C SER A 80 4.29 11.29 6.62
N PHE A 81 3.10 10.80 6.95
CA PHE A 81 1.92 10.91 6.08
C PHE A 81 0.64 10.85 6.91
N ARG A 82 -0.52 10.96 6.24
CA ARG A 82 -1.84 10.76 6.83
C ARG A 82 -2.55 9.59 6.17
N THR A 83 -3.33 8.82 6.93
CA THR A 83 -4.09 7.68 6.38
C THR A 83 -5.40 8.10 5.72
N PRO A 84 -5.99 7.26 4.87
CA PRO A 84 -5.29 6.26 4.06
C PRO A 84 -4.18 6.92 3.23
N GLY A 85 -2.99 6.32 3.25
CA GLY A 85 -1.80 6.89 2.62
C GLY A 85 -1.03 5.83 1.85
N LYS A 86 -0.55 6.19 0.67
CA LYS A 86 0.36 5.37 -0.12
C LYS A 86 1.79 5.83 0.14
N VAL A 87 2.70 4.91 0.42
CA VAL A 87 4.12 5.21 0.63
C VAL A 87 4.96 4.40 -0.35
N LEU A 88 5.91 5.05 -1.02
CA LEU A 88 6.88 4.37 -1.89
C LEU A 88 8.00 3.78 -1.03
N LEU A 89 7.96 2.46 -0.85
CA LEU A 89 8.97 1.72 -0.10
C LEU A 89 10.07 1.23 -1.04
N PRO A 90 11.35 1.37 -0.66
CA PRO A 90 12.45 0.88 -1.49
C PRO A 90 12.48 -0.64 -1.51
N ASP A 91 12.68 -1.20 -2.70
CA ASP A 91 12.85 -2.63 -2.91
C ASP A 91 14.34 -3.00 -2.98
N TYR A 92 14.79 -3.81 -2.02
CA TYR A 92 16.12 -4.41 -1.96
C TYR A 92 16.08 -5.93 -2.14
N GLY A 93 15.00 -6.46 -2.74
CA GLY A 93 14.78 -7.88 -2.95
C GLY A 93 14.68 -8.64 -1.63
N ASN A 94 15.35 -9.79 -1.56
CA ASN A 94 15.40 -10.59 -0.34
C ASN A 94 16.13 -9.93 0.85
N LEU A 95 16.79 -8.80 0.63
CA LEU A 95 17.45 -8.01 1.66
C LEU A 95 16.58 -6.87 2.20
N SER A 96 15.37 -6.69 1.67
CA SER A 96 14.38 -5.73 2.15
C SER A 96 14.09 -5.93 3.64
N LYS A 97 14.33 -4.89 4.44
CA LYS A 97 14.21 -4.96 5.90
C LYS A 97 12.79 -4.64 6.36
N PRO A 98 12.36 -5.13 7.54
CA PRO A 98 11.04 -4.80 8.07
C PRO A 98 10.87 -3.29 8.25
N VAL A 99 9.65 -2.81 8.05
CA VAL A 99 9.26 -1.42 8.32
C VAL A 99 8.29 -1.37 9.50
N THR A 100 8.45 -0.38 10.36
CA THR A 100 7.53 -0.13 11.48
C THR A 100 6.74 1.14 11.18
N VAL A 101 5.41 1.02 11.19
CA VAL A 101 4.48 2.14 11.07
C VAL A 101 3.90 2.43 12.44
N THR A 102 3.99 3.68 12.87
CA THR A 102 3.37 4.19 14.10
C THR A 102 2.35 5.24 13.72
N CYS A 103 1.10 5.04 14.10
CA CYS A 103 0.03 6.02 13.91
C CYS A 103 -0.44 6.52 15.27
N THR A 104 -0.96 7.75 15.31
CA THR A 104 -1.56 8.31 16.52
C THR A 104 -3.01 8.68 16.25
N TYR A 105 -3.94 7.94 16.85
CA TYR A 105 -5.37 8.16 16.71
C TYR A 105 -5.99 8.51 18.07
N GLN A 106 -6.69 9.64 18.14
CA GLN A 106 -7.33 10.14 19.38
C GLN A 106 -6.37 10.16 20.60
N GLY A 107 -5.11 10.55 20.38
CA GLY A 107 -4.08 10.62 21.41
C GLY A 107 -3.39 9.29 21.75
N ILE A 108 -3.84 8.17 21.18
CA ILE A 108 -3.25 6.84 21.42
C ILE A 108 -2.31 6.50 20.25
N ALA A 109 -1.06 6.19 20.56
CA ALA A 109 -0.10 5.70 19.56
C ALA A 109 -0.16 4.17 19.47
N ARG A 110 -0.18 3.64 18.24
CA ARG A 110 -0.03 2.20 17.97
C ARG A 110 0.96 1.97 16.84
N SER A 111 1.76 0.92 17.00
CA SER A 111 2.78 0.54 16.03
C SER A 111 2.53 -0.87 15.48
N VAL A 112 2.76 -1.04 14.18
CA VAL A 112 2.72 -2.33 13.48
C VAL A 112 4.01 -2.46 12.68
N THR A 113 4.59 -3.66 12.67
CA THR A 113 5.76 -3.98 11.84
C THR A 113 5.33 -4.89 10.69
N ALA A 114 5.74 -4.56 9.48
CA ALA A 114 5.48 -5.34 8.27
C ALA A 114 6.80 -5.79 7.65
N ASN A 115 6.85 -7.06 7.24
CA ASN A 115 7.98 -7.63 6.53
C ASN A 115 7.71 -7.55 5.02
N ALA A 116 8.78 -7.40 4.24
CA ALA A 116 8.71 -7.62 2.80
C ALA A 116 8.50 -9.11 2.50
N PHE A 117 7.82 -9.41 1.41
CA PHE A 117 7.58 -10.78 0.94
C PHE A 117 7.81 -10.87 -0.57
N ASP A 118 8.13 -12.08 -1.04
CA ASP A 118 8.28 -12.39 -2.45
C ASP A 118 6.90 -12.67 -3.06
N ALA A 119 6.33 -11.65 -3.74
CA ALA A 119 5.01 -11.75 -4.35
C ALA A 119 5.00 -12.72 -5.53
N THR A 120 6.12 -12.86 -6.24
CA THR A 120 6.27 -13.83 -7.33
C THR A 120 6.18 -15.26 -6.80
N ALA A 121 6.85 -15.55 -5.67
CA ALA A 121 6.77 -16.85 -5.03
C ALA A 121 5.38 -17.15 -4.46
N GLU A 122 4.71 -16.16 -3.88
CA GLU A 122 3.34 -16.33 -3.38
C GLU A 122 2.36 -16.61 -4.52
N GLN A 123 2.45 -15.86 -5.63
CA GLN A 123 1.59 -16.06 -6.81
C GLN A 123 1.81 -17.45 -7.42
N ALA A 124 3.06 -17.86 -7.62
CA ALA A 124 3.37 -19.19 -8.11
C ALA A 124 2.82 -20.28 -7.17
N GLY A 125 2.90 -20.09 -5.85
CA GLY A 125 2.30 -21.00 -4.88
C GLY A 125 0.78 -21.13 -5.01
N ARG A 126 0.08 -20.02 -5.28
CA ARG A 126 -1.38 -19.99 -5.48
C ARG A 126 -1.79 -20.63 -6.82
N GLU A 127 -1.07 -20.35 -7.89
CA GLU A 127 -1.31 -20.95 -9.22
C GLU A 127 -1.09 -22.47 -9.19
N MET A 128 -0.10 -22.95 -8.43
CA MET A 128 0.17 -24.38 -8.24
C MET A 128 -0.83 -25.05 -7.29
N ALA A 129 -1.44 -24.29 -6.37
CA ALA A 129 -2.49 -24.76 -5.46
C ALA A 129 -3.90 -24.65 -6.09
N GLY A 130 -3.97 -24.72 -7.42
CA GLY A 130 -5.14 -24.40 -8.25
C GLY A 130 -6.50 -24.82 -7.72
N GLU A 131 -7.50 -24.05 -8.17
CA GLU A 131 -8.94 -24.05 -7.88
C GLU A 131 -9.66 -25.41 -8.05
N ASN A 132 -9.21 -26.45 -7.36
CA ASN A 132 -9.88 -27.73 -7.32
C ASN A 132 -9.64 -28.43 -5.96
N PRO A 133 -10.49 -28.22 -4.95
CA PRO A 133 -10.38 -28.89 -3.65
C PRO A 133 -10.67 -30.42 -3.72
N GLY A 134 -10.85 -30.98 -4.92
CA GLY A 134 -11.48 -32.29 -5.11
C GLY A 134 -10.58 -33.47 -5.48
N LEU A 135 -9.54 -33.32 -6.31
CA LEU A 135 -8.88 -34.51 -6.88
C LEU A 135 -7.38 -34.31 -7.18
N GLY A 136 -6.56 -35.00 -6.39
CA GLY A 136 -5.22 -35.43 -6.79
C GLY A 136 -4.17 -34.33 -6.88
N GLY A 137 -3.69 -33.86 -5.72
CA GLY A 137 -2.51 -33.00 -5.62
C GLY A 137 -1.32 -33.60 -6.37
N MET A 138 -0.97 -32.99 -7.49
CA MET A 138 0.15 -33.40 -8.33
C MET A 138 1.47 -33.14 -7.60
N VAL A 139 2.16 -34.23 -7.27
CA VAL A 139 3.55 -34.23 -6.83
C VAL A 139 4.42 -33.91 -8.05
N PHE A 140 4.97 -32.70 -8.12
CA PHE A 140 6.05 -32.40 -9.07
C PHE A 140 7.20 -31.60 -8.44
N GLY A 141 8.38 -32.22 -8.53
CA GLY A 141 9.65 -31.60 -8.90
C GLY A 141 10.23 -30.55 -7.95
N ALA A 142 11.19 -30.96 -7.12
CA ALA A 142 12.12 -30.05 -6.43
C ALA A 142 12.96 -29.13 -7.37
N LEU A 143 12.73 -29.16 -8.68
CA LEU A 143 13.41 -28.37 -9.71
C LEU A 143 12.64 -27.10 -10.11
N GLU A 144 11.29 -27.12 -10.19
CA GLU A 144 10.50 -25.88 -10.39
C GLU A 144 10.51 -25.00 -9.14
N GLN A 145 10.38 -25.58 -7.93
CA GLN A 145 10.44 -24.83 -6.67
C GLN A 145 11.78 -24.09 -6.49
N ARG A 146 12.87 -24.63 -7.04
CA ARG A 146 14.19 -23.99 -7.05
C ARG A 146 14.32 -22.83 -8.03
N ARG A 147 13.46 -22.72 -9.04
CA ARG A 147 13.44 -21.58 -9.98
C ARG A 147 12.70 -20.38 -9.41
N VAL A 148 11.65 -20.62 -8.64
CA VAL A 148 10.82 -19.55 -8.07
C VAL A 148 11.46 -18.93 -6.81
N ALA A 149 12.13 -19.75 -5.98
CA ALA A 149 12.62 -19.32 -4.66
C ALA A 149 14.02 -18.66 -4.64
N LYS A 150 14.66 -18.42 -5.79
CA LYS A 150 15.96 -17.73 -5.84
C LYS A 150 15.80 -16.41 -6.59
N ASP A 151 15.81 -15.31 -5.83
CA ASP A 151 16.02 -13.96 -6.32
C ASP A 151 17.30 -13.92 -7.18
N ARG A 152 17.12 -14.13 -8.49
CA ARG A 152 18.19 -14.01 -9.48
C ARG A 152 18.26 -12.56 -9.91
N ARG A 153 18.96 -11.73 -9.14
CA ARG A 153 19.33 -10.37 -9.53
C ARG A 153 18.11 -9.46 -9.79
N GLY A 154 17.14 -9.41 -8.88
CA GLY A 154 15.99 -8.50 -9.01
C GLY A 154 14.94 -8.98 -10.02
N GLN A 155 14.78 -10.30 -10.17
CA GLN A 155 13.73 -10.89 -11.02
C GLN A 155 12.43 -11.19 -10.25
N ASN A 156 12.50 -11.25 -8.92
CA ASN A 156 11.34 -11.49 -8.07
C ASN A 156 10.79 -10.15 -7.58
N ASP A 157 9.47 -10.04 -7.57
CA ASP A 157 8.73 -8.83 -7.17
C ASP A 157 8.56 -8.82 -5.65
N TRP A 158 9.38 -8.03 -4.95
CA TRP A 158 9.40 -7.98 -3.49
C TRP A 158 8.58 -6.80 -2.99
N LYS A 159 7.53 -7.11 -2.22
CA LYS A 159 6.52 -6.13 -1.82
C LYS A 159 6.30 -6.11 -0.33
N TYR A 160 5.70 -5.03 0.15
CA TYR A 160 5.14 -4.98 1.50
C TYR A 160 3.62 -5.17 1.42
N PRO A 161 3.02 -5.87 2.41
CA PRO A 161 1.58 -6.04 2.44
C PRO A 161 0.90 -4.70 2.75
N THR A 162 -0.41 -4.62 2.53
CA THR A 162 -1.20 -3.50 3.06
C THR A 162 -1.04 -3.46 4.58
N ILE A 163 -0.55 -2.33 5.11
CA ILE A 163 -0.29 -2.17 6.53
C ILE A 163 -1.55 -1.60 7.18
N THR A 164 -2.22 -2.43 7.99
CA THR A 164 -3.41 -2.02 8.74
C THR A 164 -3.06 -1.85 10.22
N VAL A 165 -3.21 -0.63 10.73
CA VAL A 165 -3.07 -0.35 12.17
C VAL A 165 -4.44 -0.39 12.82
N ASN A 166 -4.68 -1.40 13.65
CA ASN A 166 -5.97 -1.61 14.31
C ASN A 166 -6.02 -0.95 15.69
N TYR A 167 -7.14 -0.30 15.98
CA TYR A 167 -7.50 0.18 17.31
C TYR A 167 -8.79 -0.51 17.78
N GLN A 168 -8.86 -0.78 19.08
CA GLN A 168 -10.05 -1.33 19.73
C GLN A 168 -10.54 -0.31 20.77
N SER A 169 -11.85 -0.26 21.00
CA SER A 169 -12.42 0.59 22.05
C SER A 169 -11.82 0.23 23.40
N MET A 170 -11.53 1.25 24.21
CA MET A 170 -11.08 1.02 25.58
C MET A 170 -12.30 0.61 26.39
N GLU A 171 -12.33 -0.63 26.84
CA GLU A 171 -13.31 -1.09 27.82
C GLU A 171 -12.99 -0.36 29.14
N THR A 172 -13.76 0.68 29.45
CA THR A 172 -13.73 1.32 30.77
C THR A 172 -14.16 0.26 31.79
N ARG A 173 -13.20 -0.27 32.54
CA ARG A 173 -13.46 -1.05 33.76
C ARG A 173 -14.12 -0.20 34.83
#